data_AF-A0A8T4SA75-F1
#
_entry.id   AF-A0A8T4SA75-F1
#
_cell.length_a   1.000
_cell.length_b   1.000
_cell.length_c   1.000
_cell.angle_alpha   90.00
_cell.angle_beta   90.00
_cell.angle_gamma   90.00
#
_symmetry.space_group_name_H-M   'P 1'
#
loop_
_entity.id
_entity.type
_entity.pdbx_description
1 polymer ?
#
loop_
_entity_poly.entity_id
_entity_poly.type
_entity_poly.pdbx_seq_one_letter_code
_entity_poly.pdbx_strand_id
1 'polypeptide(L)'
;MRNINSIKVAFAGYDAFNKRVHKAITHHSFKDKTSLDVQIYRILVQKNQDVILPFTTDFESIIYDYFDVLILGKLYSTQYHKTVSLARQSLTTGKDIIVTDIKFMEIYSYNVMSVAVSYGLRVEQAYTIDTIVKSLATIVSVRNQKLHGVDAQ
;
A
#
# COMPACT_ATOMS: atom_id res chain seq x y z
N MET A 1 25.26 -1.28 -0.24
CA MET A 1 24.40 -1.90 0.80
C MET A 1 22.98 -1.38 0.61
N ARG A 2 21.94 -2.23 0.63
CA ARG A 2 20.54 -1.77 0.61
C ARG A 2 20.25 -1.06 1.94
N ASN A 3 19.67 0.14 1.88
CA ASN A 3 19.15 0.80 3.08
C ASN A 3 17.97 -0.01 3.61
N ILE A 4 18.12 -0.62 4.80
CA ILE A 4 17.09 -1.45 5.44
C ILE A 4 15.82 -0.65 5.81
N ASN A 5 15.89 0.68 5.81
CA ASN A 5 14.75 1.57 6.06
C ASN A 5 14.13 2.12 4.77
N SER A 6 14.54 1.61 3.60
CA SER A 6 13.92 1.98 2.33
C SER A 6 12.70 1.13 2.03
N ILE A 7 11.62 1.77 1.59
CA ILE A 7 10.37 1.10 1.24
C ILE A 7 9.80 1.66 -0.06
N LYS A 8 9.44 0.76 -0.98
CA LYS A 8 8.78 1.12 -2.24
C LYS A 8 7.27 1.09 -2.06
N VAL A 9 6.64 2.22 -2.32
CA VAL A 9 5.19 2.40 -2.14
C VAL A 9 4.52 2.58 -3.48
N ALA A 10 3.47 1.82 -3.72
CA ALA A 10 2.52 2.05 -4.81
C ALA A 10 1.21 2.62 -4.24
N PHE A 11 0.57 3.53 -4.96
CA PHE A 11 -0.77 4.00 -4.67
C PHE A 11 -1.77 3.36 -5.61
N ALA A 12 -2.95 2.99 -5.11
CA ALA A 12 -4.10 2.70 -5.95
C ALA A 12 -5.33 3.46 -5.46
N GLY A 13 -5.93 4.26 -6.34
CA GLY A 13 -6.93 5.26 -5.97
C GLY A 13 -6.26 6.53 -5.49
N TYR A 14 -6.04 7.48 -6.39
CA TYR A 14 -5.28 8.72 -6.10
C TYR A 14 -6.22 9.90 -5.82
N ASP A 15 -7.08 9.74 -4.82
CA ASP A 15 -8.00 10.77 -4.37
C ASP A 15 -7.27 11.93 -3.64
N ALA A 16 -8.03 12.93 -3.19
CA ALA A 16 -7.47 14.09 -2.50
C ALA A 16 -6.70 13.71 -1.22
N PHE A 17 -7.10 12.64 -0.53
CA PHE A 17 -6.40 12.17 0.66
C PHE A 17 -5.06 11.53 0.28
N ASN A 18 -5.06 10.59 -0.66
CA ASN A 18 -3.84 9.92 -1.11
C ASN A 18 -2.85 10.88 -1.81
N LYS A 19 -3.33 11.95 -2.46
CA LYS A 19 -2.47 13.07 -2.91
C LYS A 19 -1.75 13.77 -1.76
N ARG A 20 -2.45 14.03 -0.65
CA ARG A 20 -1.85 14.63 0.55
C ARG A 20 -0.87 13.68 1.23
N VAL A 21 -1.21 12.38 1.29
CA VAL A 21 -0.32 11.33 1.80
C VAL A 21 0.96 11.27 0.98
N HIS A 22 0.87 11.19 -0.36
CA HIS A 22 2.03 11.21 -1.24
C HIS A 22 2.90 12.44 -0.94
N LYS A 23 2.33 13.65 -0.95
CA LYS A 23 3.09 14.87 -0.64
C LYS A 23 3.75 14.82 0.73
N ALA A 24 3.11 14.23 1.74
CA ALA A 24 3.65 14.13 3.09
C ALA A 24 4.83 13.15 3.18
N ILE A 25 4.75 11.99 2.54
CA ILE A 25 5.76 10.94 2.65
C ILE A 25 6.97 11.13 1.72
N THR A 26 6.85 12.00 0.71
CA THR A 26 7.98 12.41 -0.15
C THR A 26 8.63 13.72 0.27
N HIS A 27 8.06 14.41 1.25
CA HIS A 27 8.65 15.65 1.77
C HIS A 27 9.97 15.34 2.48
N HIS A 28 11.00 16.19 2.32
CA HIS A 28 12.33 15.95 2.91
C HIS A 28 12.27 15.71 4.43
N SER A 29 11.49 16.55 5.14
CA SER A 29 11.26 16.43 6.58
C SER A 29 10.63 15.11 7.05
N PHE A 30 10.03 14.32 6.14
CA PHE A 30 9.54 12.99 6.48
C PHE A 30 10.69 12.03 6.78
N LYS A 31 11.72 12.03 5.91
CA LYS A 31 12.90 11.19 6.07
C LYS A 31 13.64 11.54 7.35
N ASP A 32 13.76 12.83 7.66
CA ASP A 32 14.42 13.29 8.89
C ASP A 32 13.66 12.85 10.15
N LYS A 33 12.33 12.88 10.13
CA LYS A 33 11.49 12.52 11.28
C LYS A 33 11.37 11.03 11.53
N THR A 34 11.41 10.23 10.47
CA THR A 34 11.07 8.80 10.53
C THR A 34 12.25 7.89 10.26
N SER A 35 13.36 8.43 9.74
CA SER A 35 14.47 7.66 9.17
C SER A 35 14.07 6.69 8.05
N LEU A 36 12.85 6.80 7.53
CA LEU A 36 12.33 6.00 6.43
C LEU A 36 12.63 6.67 5.10
N ASP A 37 13.12 5.88 4.14
CA ASP A 37 13.39 6.31 2.78
C ASP A 37 12.30 5.77 1.84
N VAL A 38 11.22 6.54 1.70
CA VAL A 38 10.05 6.16 0.91
C VAL A 38 10.27 6.48 -0.57
N GLN A 39 10.18 5.45 -1.42
CA GLN A 39 10.27 5.59 -2.87
C GLN A 39 8.88 5.38 -3.47
N ILE A 40 8.33 6.40 -4.12
CA ILE A 40 7.05 6.25 -4.83
C ILE A 40 7.30 5.53 -6.14
N TYR A 41 6.86 4.27 -6.16
CA TYR A 41 7.10 3.37 -7.29
C TYR A 41 6.07 3.57 -8.40
N ARG A 42 4.78 3.62 -8.03
CA ARG A 42 3.69 3.76 -9.01
C ARG A 42 2.46 4.42 -8.38
N ILE A 43 1.69 5.11 -9.20
CA ILE A 43 0.37 5.64 -8.83
C ILE A 43 -0.63 5.08 -9.84
N LEU A 44 -1.58 4.29 -9.36
CA LEU A 44 -2.63 3.65 -10.15
C LEU A 44 -3.89 4.51 -10.06
N VAL A 45 -4.20 5.22 -11.16
CA VAL A 45 -5.37 6.08 -11.30
C VAL A 45 -6.33 5.51 -12.32
N GLN A 46 -7.63 5.44 -11.98
CA GLN A 46 -8.63 5.04 -12.97
C GLN A 46 -8.73 6.10 -14.07
N LYS A 47 -8.56 5.69 -15.33
CA LYS A 47 -8.65 6.59 -16.47
C LYS A 47 -10.12 6.97 -16.71
N ASN A 48 -10.49 8.18 -16.29
CA ASN A 48 -11.52 9.02 -16.91
C ASN A 48 -11.37 10.53 -16.58
N GLN A 49 -10.37 10.93 -15.78
CA GLN A 49 -9.97 12.34 -15.63
C GLN A 49 -8.44 12.42 -15.43
N ASP A 50 -7.75 12.86 -16.48
CA ASP A 50 -6.39 13.40 -16.58
C ASP A 50 -5.24 12.90 -15.65
N VAL A 51 -4.34 12.16 -16.32
CA VAL A 51 -2.86 12.08 -16.17
C VAL A 51 -2.20 10.96 -15.31
N ILE A 52 -1.21 10.35 -15.99
CA ILE A 52 -0.21 9.27 -15.76
C ILE A 52 -0.72 7.82 -15.68
N LEU A 53 -0.49 7.14 -16.81
CA LEU A 53 -0.76 5.74 -17.18
C LEU A 53 -2.25 5.33 -17.26
N PRO A 54 -2.75 4.97 -18.46
CA PRO A 54 -4.08 4.40 -18.62
C PRO A 54 -4.17 3.07 -17.86
N PHE A 55 -5.33 2.81 -17.26
CA PHE A 55 -5.79 1.46 -16.90
C PHE A 55 -5.92 0.64 -18.20
N THR A 56 -4.80 0.16 -18.74
CA THR A 56 -4.82 -0.92 -19.72
C THR A 56 -4.75 -2.20 -18.91
N THR A 57 -5.91 -2.83 -18.73
CA THR A 57 -6.12 -4.29 -18.73
C THR A 57 -5.07 -5.16 -18.01
N ASP A 58 -5.54 -5.84 -16.97
CA ASP A 58 -4.86 -6.80 -16.08
C ASP A 58 -3.99 -6.21 -14.97
N PHE A 59 -4.61 -6.08 -13.79
CA PHE A 59 -3.93 -5.91 -12.50
C PHE A 59 -2.80 -6.94 -12.29
N GLU A 60 -2.90 -8.09 -12.94
CA GLU A 60 -1.88 -9.13 -12.91
C GLU A 60 -0.51 -8.61 -13.38
N SER A 61 -0.45 -7.78 -14.42
CA SER A 61 0.82 -7.22 -14.91
C SER A 61 1.47 -6.20 -13.96
N ILE A 62 0.66 -5.52 -13.13
CA ILE A 62 1.11 -4.46 -12.22
C ILE A 62 1.71 -5.03 -10.93
N ILE A 63 1.35 -6.27 -10.59
CA ILE A 63 1.69 -6.88 -9.30
C ILE A 63 2.97 -7.71 -9.39
N TYR A 64 3.38 -8.09 -10.61
CA TYR A 64 4.72 -8.61 -10.87
C TYR A 64 5.83 -7.55 -10.78
N ASP A 65 5.47 -6.26 -10.63
CA ASP A 65 6.40 -5.16 -10.47
C ASP A 65 6.86 -4.96 -9.00
N TYR A 66 8.13 -4.58 -8.81
CA TYR A 66 8.83 -4.52 -7.52
C TYR A 66 8.43 -3.30 -6.64
N PHE A 67 7.29 -3.35 -5.94
CA PHE A 67 7.03 -2.50 -4.75
C PHE A 67 6.94 -3.33 -3.46
N ASP A 68 6.89 -2.70 -2.29
CA ASP A 68 6.78 -3.36 -0.98
C ASP A 68 5.39 -3.19 -0.35
N VAL A 69 4.81 -2.00 -0.51
CA VAL A 69 3.51 -1.63 0.09
C VAL A 69 2.56 -1.03 -0.93
N LEU A 70 1.31 -1.48 -0.92
CA LEU A 70 0.21 -0.84 -1.63
C LEU A 70 -0.59 0.05 -0.67
N ILE A 71 -0.64 1.37 -0.93
CA ILE A 71 -1.61 2.26 -0.30
C ILE A 71 -2.89 2.24 -1.15
N LEU A 72 -3.91 1.56 -0.63
CA LEU A 72 -5.18 1.32 -1.29
C LEU A 72 -6.22 2.33 -0.79
N GLY A 73 -6.46 3.36 -1.59
CA GLY A 73 -7.55 4.30 -1.37
C GLY A 73 -8.80 3.95 -2.14
N LYS A 74 -9.69 4.92 -2.23
CA LYS A 74 -10.97 4.76 -2.89
C LYS A 74 -10.77 4.57 -4.40
N LEU A 75 -11.05 3.36 -4.86
CA LEU A 75 -11.20 2.98 -6.27
C LEU A 75 -12.70 2.77 -6.49
N TYR A 76 -13.32 3.57 -7.36
CA TYR A 76 -14.76 3.84 -7.44
C TYR A 76 -15.72 2.63 -7.43
N SER A 77 -16.98 2.93 -7.04
CA SER A 77 -18.18 2.06 -6.91
C SER A 77 -17.95 0.79 -6.10
N THR A 78 -18.60 0.71 -4.93
CA THR A 78 -18.59 -0.44 -4.02
C THR A 78 -19.02 -1.77 -4.68
N GLN A 79 -19.52 -1.73 -5.91
CA GLN A 79 -19.88 -2.89 -6.73
C GLN A 79 -18.71 -3.45 -7.56
N TYR A 80 -17.53 -2.83 -7.59
CA TYR A 80 -16.42 -3.34 -8.38
C TYR A 80 -15.55 -4.34 -7.60
N HIS A 81 -15.75 -5.62 -7.90
CA HIS A 81 -14.88 -6.75 -7.48
C HIS A 81 -13.39 -6.57 -7.85
N LYS A 82 -13.06 -5.58 -8.68
CA LYS A 82 -11.70 -5.24 -9.12
C LYS A 82 -10.82 -4.71 -7.97
N THR A 83 -11.36 -3.91 -7.06
CA THR A 83 -10.59 -3.35 -5.93
C THR A 83 -10.19 -4.43 -4.94
N VAL A 84 -11.10 -5.34 -4.60
CA VAL A 84 -10.79 -6.50 -3.74
C VAL A 84 -9.85 -7.48 -4.45
N SER A 85 -9.97 -7.65 -5.77
CA SER A 85 -9.04 -8.48 -6.54
C SER A 85 -7.62 -7.92 -6.52
N LEU A 86 -7.43 -6.61 -6.71
CA LEU A 86 -6.13 -5.95 -6.59
C LEU A 86 -5.52 -6.13 -5.20
N ALA A 87 -6.32 -5.94 -4.14
CA ALA A 87 -5.86 -6.13 -2.77
C ALA A 87 -5.40 -7.58 -2.53
N ARG A 88 -6.23 -8.56 -2.92
CA ARG A 88 -5.89 -9.98 -2.77
C ARG A 88 -4.65 -10.36 -3.58
N GLN A 89 -4.56 -9.93 -4.83
CA GLN A 89 -3.41 -10.24 -5.69
C GLN A 89 -2.10 -9.62 -5.14
N SER A 90 -2.17 -8.39 -4.61
CA SER A 90 -1.01 -7.74 -3.98
C SER A 90 -0.53 -8.53 -2.76
N LEU A 91 -1.45 -9.04 -1.95
CA LEU A 91 -1.09 -9.93 -0.84
C LEU A 91 -0.52 -11.26 -1.34
N THR A 92 -1.12 -11.91 -2.35
CA THR A 92 -0.61 -13.19 -2.85
C THR A 92 0.81 -13.10 -3.44
N THR A 93 1.27 -11.90 -3.77
CA THR A 93 2.62 -11.64 -4.32
C THR A 93 3.57 -10.99 -3.32
N GLY A 94 3.23 -11.01 -2.04
CA GLY A 94 4.15 -10.61 -0.97
C GLY A 94 4.15 -9.12 -0.62
N LYS A 95 3.10 -8.37 -0.98
CA LYS A 95 3.00 -6.94 -0.70
C LYS A 95 2.11 -6.69 0.52
N ASP A 96 2.60 -5.90 1.46
CA ASP A 96 1.77 -5.39 2.54
C ASP A 96 0.80 -4.33 2.00
N ILE A 97 -0.34 -4.13 2.65
CA ILE A 97 -1.36 -3.17 2.22
C ILE A 97 -1.67 -2.19 3.34
N ILE A 98 -1.82 -0.92 2.99
CA ILE A 98 -2.41 0.09 3.86
C ILE A 98 -3.69 0.59 3.20
N VAL A 99 -4.83 0.35 3.82
CA VAL A 99 -6.15 0.75 3.31
C VAL A 99 -6.55 2.11 3.89
N THR A 100 -6.90 3.05 3.00
CA THR A 100 -7.34 4.41 3.37
C THR A 100 -8.83 4.66 3.15
N ASP A 101 -9.54 3.69 2.55
CA ASP A 101 -10.99 3.72 2.37
C ASP A 101 -11.70 2.86 3.44
N ILE A 102 -12.36 3.51 4.40
CA ILE A 102 -13.11 2.84 5.49
C ILE A 102 -14.16 1.89 4.92
N LYS A 103 -14.90 2.31 3.89
CA LYS A 103 -16.00 1.52 3.32
C LYS A 103 -15.51 0.23 2.68
N PHE A 104 -14.29 0.25 2.13
CA PHE A 104 -13.69 -0.96 1.60
C PHE A 104 -13.47 -2.01 2.70
N MET A 105 -12.97 -1.61 3.87
CA MET A 105 -12.77 -2.54 4.98
C MET A 105 -14.08 -3.04 5.58
N GLU A 106 -15.11 -2.19 5.65
CA GLU A 106 -16.45 -2.60 6.09
C GLU A 106 -17.03 -3.72 5.21
N ILE A 107 -16.82 -3.65 3.90
CA ILE A 107 -17.40 -4.61 2.94
C ILE A 107 -16.48 -5.83 2.72
N TYR A 108 -15.16 -5.64 2.68
CA TYR A 108 -14.21 -6.63 2.18
C TYR A 108 -13.14 -7.07 3.19
N SER A 109 -13.21 -6.65 4.46
CA SER A 109 -12.22 -7.03 5.49
C SER A 109 -11.90 -8.52 5.51
N TYR A 110 -12.91 -9.38 5.59
CA TYR A 110 -12.70 -10.84 5.62
C TYR A 110 -11.95 -11.35 4.37
N ASN A 111 -12.26 -10.82 3.19
CA ASN A 111 -11.66 -11.23 1.92
C ASN A 111 -10.16 -10.88 1.82
N VAL A 112 -9.74 -9.82 2.50
CA VAL A 112 -8.36 -9.30 2.41
C VAL A 112 -7.53 -9.78 3.59
N MET A 113 -8.08 -9.73 4.81
CA MET A 113 -7.40 -10.19 6.03
C MET A 113 -7.08 -11.69 5.99
N SER A 114 -7.99 -12.53 5.51
CA SER A 114 -7.75 -13.99 5.40
C SER A 114 -6.60 -14.33 4.46
N VAL A 115 -6.48 -13.60 3.34
CA VAL A 115 -5.34 -13.73 2.43
C VAL A 115 -4.07 -13.24 3.11
N ALA A 116 -4.09 -12.08 3.76
CA ALA A 116 -2.91 -11.55 4.45
C ALA A 116 -2.33 -12.52 5.48
N VAL A 117 -3.19 -13.12 6.31
CA VAL A 117 -2.80 -14.15 7.30
C VAL A 117 -2.14 -15.35 6.61
N SER A 118 -2.74 -15.85 5.53
CA SER A 118 -2.24 -17.03 4.80
C SER A 118 -0.84 -16.83 4.21
N TYR A 119 -0.47 -15.59 3.91
CA TYR A 119 0.84 -15.22 3.34
C TYR A 119 1.76 -14.54 4.37
N GLY A 120 1.35 -14.43 5.64
CA GLY A 120 2.11 -13.77 6.70
C GLY A 120 2.35 -12.27 6.44
N LEU A 121 1.40 -11.60 5.79
CA LEU A 121 1.47 -10.18 5.40
C LEU A 121 0.54 -9.32 6.25
N ARG A 122 0.74 -8.00 6.19
CA ARG A 122 -0.03 -7.02 6.94
C ARG A 122 -1.05 -6.31 6.07
N VAL A 123 -2.19 -6.00 6.69
CA VAL A 123 -3.22 -5.10 6.18
C VAL A 123 -3.48 -4.07 7.27
N GLU A 124 -2.96 -2.86 7.08
CA GLU A 124 -3.14 -1.75 7.99
C GLU A 124 -4.34 -0.90 7.56
N GLN A 125 -5.04 -0.32 8.53
CA GLN A 125 -6.13 0.62 8.29
C GLN A 125 -5.67 2.01 8.72
N ALA A 126 -5.59 2.96 7.80
CA ALA A 126 -5.03 4.27 8.06
C ALA A 126 -5.80 5.39 7.37
N TYR A 127 -6.54 6.16 8.17
CA TYR A 127 -7.46 7.20 7.71
C TYR A 127 -6.92 8.63 7.94
N THR A 128 -5.76 8.75 8.56
CA THR A 128 -5.01 10.01 8.73
C THR A 128 -3.58 9.86 8.25
N ILE A 129 -2.92 10.97 7.90
CA ILE A 129 -1.51 10.94 7.47
C ILE A 129 -0.63 10.33 8.58
N ASP A 130 -0.84 10.70 9.84
CA ASP A 130 -0.06 10.15 10.97
C ASP A 130 -0.22 8.63 11.09
N THR A 131 -1.43 8.11 10.88
CA THR A 131 -1.65 6.65 10.87
C THR A 131 -0.97 5.97 9.69
N ILE A 132 -0.90 6.61 8.52
CA ILE A 132 -0.12 6.10 7.38
C ILE A 132 1.36 6.02 7.73
N VAL A 133 1.92 7.07 8.33
CA VAL A 133 3.33 7.11 8.74
C VAL A 133 3.64 5.99 9.73
N LYS A 134 2.81 5.82 10.76
CA LYS A 134 2.95 4.74 11.74
C LYS A 134 2.84 3.35 11.09
N SER A 135 1.93 3.19 10.14
CA SER A 135 1.73 1.93 9.40
C SER A 135 2.97 1.58 8.57
N LEU A 136 3.52 2.54 7.83
CA LEU A 136 4.76 2.36 7.06
C LEU A 136 5.93 1.99 7.96
N ALA A 137 6.13 2.69 9.08
CA ALA A 137 7.18 2.38 10.06
C ALA A 137 7.03 0.96 10.63
N THR A 138 5.81 0.57 10.97
CA THR A 138 5.50 -0.77 11.49
C THR A 138 5.83 -1.85 10.46
N ILE A 139 5.41 -1.67 9.21
CA ILE A 139 5.70 -2.59 8.11
C ILE A 139 7.21 -2.74 7.91
N VAL A 140 7.96 -1.64 7.84
CA VAL A 140 9.43 -1.68 7.71
C VAL A 140 10.07 -2.41 8.88
N SER A 141 9.65 -2.11 10.12
CA SER A 141 10.17 -2.76 11.32
C SER A 141 9.97 -4.28 11.28
N VAL A 142 8.75 -4.75 10.97
CA VAL A 142 8.44 -6.18 10.88
C VAL A 142 9.23 -6.86 9.76
N ARG A 143 9.36 -6.21 8.61
CA ARG A 143 10.18 -6.74 7.49
C ARG A 143 11.65 -6.89 7.89
N ASN A 144 12.19 -5.91 8.62
CA ASN A 144 13.56 -5.98 9.13
C ASN A 144 13.74 -7.11 10.14
N GLN A 145 12.79 -7.30 11.06
CA GLN A 145 12.83 -8.43 12.01
C GLN A 145 12.87 -9.79 11.29
N LYS A 146 12.00 -9.98 10.28
CA LYS A 146 11.98 -11.20 9.46
C LYS A 146 13.30 -11.44 8.72
N LEU A 147 13.92 -10.40 8.17
CA LEU A 147 15.22 -10.50 7.50
C LEU A 147 16.35 -10.95 8.44
N HIS A 148 16.24 -10.60 9.73
CA HIS A 148 17.21 -10.97 10.75
C HIS A 148 16.87 -12.28 11.48
N GLY A 149 15.87 -13.03 11.02
CA GLY A 149 15.47 -14.31 11.63
C GLY A 149 14.90 -14.16 13.05
N VAL A 150 14.44 -12.95 13.39
CA VAL A 150 13.71 -12.71 14.64
C VAL A 150 12.24 -12.93 14.30
N ASP A 151 11.68 -14.04 14.77
CA ASP A 151 10.25 -14.31 14.63
C ASP A 151 9.47 -13.14 15.25
N ALA A 152 8.81 -12.35 14.40
CA ALA A 152 7.96 -11.25 14.84
C ALA A 152 6.74 -11.84 15.57
N GLN A 153 6.75 -11.74 16.90
CA GLN A 153 5.64 -12.13 17.78
C GLN A 153 4.45 -11.17 17.63
#